data_AF-A0A7J4FB59-F1
#
_entry.id   AF-A0A7J4FB59-F1
#
_cell.length_a   1.000
_cell.length_b   1.000
_cell.length_c   1.000
_cell.angle_alpha   90.00
_cell.angle_beta   90.00
_cell.angle_gamma   90.00
#
_symmetry.space_group_name_H-M   'P 1'
#
loop_
_entity.id
_entity.type
_entity.pdbx_description
1 polymer ?
#
loop_
_entity_poly.entity_id
_entity_poly.type
_entity_poly.pdbx_seq_one_letter_code
_entity_poly.pdbx_strand_id
1 'polypeptide(L)'
;METSVLLNTGYEAPGPRILLPKGLVRALGLKEKGSPVEARTSLGTGILEDLGVSLLIETEGRVAEAEVRVSGAETEAIASDGLIEALKIEILRAKEGVYRFSDDPPRKVRKGIRPAFW
;
A
#
# COMPACT_ATOMS: atom_id res chain seq x y z
N MET A 1 -4.18 -6.37 12.76
CA MET A 1 -3.11 -7.19 12.14
C MET A 1 -2.00 -6.25 11.69
N GLU A 2 -0.74 -6.67 11.74
CA GLU A 2 0.40 -5.85 11.35
C GLU A 2 1.17 -6.50 10.19
N THR A 3 1.67 -5.69 9.25
CA THR A 3 2.50 -6.12 8.11
C THR A 3 3.37 -4.96 7.64
N SER A 4 4.44 -5.23 6.88
CA SER A 4 5.11 -4.20 6.09
C SER A 4 4.26 -3.84 4.86
N VAL A 5 4.42 -2.60 4.40
CA VAL A 5 3.84 -2.11 3.14
C VAL A 5 4.93 -1.47 2.31
N LEU A 6 5.03 -1.86 1.04
CA LEU A 6 5.91 -1.25 0.06
C LEU A 6 5.31 0.08 -0.40
N LEU A 7 6.07 1.15 -0.29
CA LEU A 7 5.65 2.48 -0.74
C LEU A 7 6.01 2.64 -2.22
N ASN A 8 5.00 2.71 -3.10
CA ASN A 8 5.21 2.82 -4.54
C ASN A 8 4.61 4.11 -5.09
N THR A 9 5.46 5.12 -5.29
CA THR A 9 5.04 6.40 -5.90
C THR A 9 4.67 6.29 -7.38
N GLY A 10 4.98 5.18 -8.04
CA GLY A 10 4.53 4.89 -9.40
C GLY A 10 3.18 4.18 -9.47
N TYR A 11 2.58 3.86 -8.32
CA TYR A 11 1.21 3.34 -8.26
C TYR A 11 0.24 4.51 -8.12
N GLU A 12 -0.15 5.07 -9.26
CA GLU A 12 -1.09 6.19 -9.35
C GLU A 12 -2.55 5.72 -9.33
N ALA A 13 -3.39 6.41 -8.57
CA ALA A 13 -4.84 6.15 -8.52
C ALA A 13 -5.63 7.43 -8.20
N PRO A 14 -6.93 7.50 -8.54
CA PRO A 14 -7.78 8.67 -8.22
C PRO A 14 -7.90 8.98 -6.72
N GLY A 15 -7.59 8.02 -5.86
CA GLY A 15 -7.60 8.16 -4.40
C GLY A 15 -6.69 7.13 -3.73
N PRO A 16 -6.58 7.16 -2.39
CA PRO A 16 -5.76 6.23 -1.63
C PRO A 16 -6.15 4.77 -1.91
N ARG A 17 -5.16 3.98 -2.31
CA ARG A 17 -5.31 2.55 -2.57
C ARG A 17 -4.23 1.74 -1.91
N ILE A 18 -4.61 0.52 -1.55
CA ILE A 18 -3.69 -0.52 -1.14
C ILE A 18 -3.88 -1.75 -2.01
N LEU A 19 -2.80 -2.21 -2.62
CA LEU A 19 -2.76 -3.47 -3.35
C LEU A 19 -2.34 -4.57 -2.38
N LEU A 20 -3.18 -5.60 -2.23
CA LEU A 20 -2.91 -6.72 -1.34
C LEU A 20 -2.57 -7.98 -2.15
N PRO A 21 -1.57 -8.77 -1.71
CA PRO A 21 -1.35 -10.11 -2.21
C PRO A 21 -2.45 -11.04 -1.66
N LYS A 22 -2.78 -12.10 -2.41
CA LYS A 22 -3.86 -13.04 -2.02
C LYS A 22 -3.68 -13.65 -0.63
N GLY A 23 -2.45 -13.91 -0.20
CA GLY A 23 -2.16 -14.43 1.14
C GLY A 23 -2.61 -13.49 2.25
N LEU A 24 -2.38 -12.18 2.06
CA LEU A 24 -2.78 -11.15 3.02
C LEU A 24 -4.30 -10.98 3.06
N VAL A 25 -4.96 -11.06 1.90
CA VAL A 25 -6.44 -11.05 1.81
C VAL A 25 -7.05 -12.19 2.62
N ARG A 26 -6.49 -13.41 2.50
CA ARG A 26 -6.91 -14.57 3.30
C ARG A 26 -6.70 -14.37 4.80
N ALA A 27 -5.53 -13.86 5.18
CA ALA A 27 -5.19 -13.62 6.59
C ALA A 27 -6.11 -12.56 7.24
N LEU A 28 -6.57 -11.57 6.46
CA LEU A 28 -7.56 -10.58 6.88
C LEU A 28 -9.00 -11.13 6.94
N GLY A 29 -9.26 -12.35 6.45
CA GLY A 29 -10.61 -12.90 6.35
C GLY A 29 -11.50 -12.20 5.32
N LEU A 30 -10.89 -11.52 4.34
CA LEU A 30 -11.62 -10.85 3.26
C LEU A 30 -12.00 -11.86 2.17
N LYS A 31 -13.01 -11.49 1.36
CA LYS A 31 -13.36 -12.26 0.17
C LYS A 31 -12.22 -12.19 -0.83
N GLU A 32 -11.80 -13.33 -1.38
CA GLU A 32 -10.69 -13.40 -2.34
C GLU A 32 -11.07 -13.03 -3.78
N LYS A 33 -12.37 -12.95 -4.09
CA LYS A 33 -12.88 -12.63 -5.42
C LYS A 33 -13.62 -11.30 -5.39
N GLY A 34 -13.27 -10.44 -6.32
CA GLY A 34 -13.88 -9.15 -6.54
C GLY A 34 -14.40 -9.00 -7.96
N SER A 35 -14.64 -7.77 -8.36
CA SER A 35 -14.87 -7.43 -9.76
C SER A 35 -13.52 -7.25 -10.46
N PRO A 36 -13.27 -7.87 -11.62
CA PRO A 36 -12.04 -7.65 -12.35
C PRO A 36 -11.99 -6.21 -12.86
N VAL A 37 -10.83 -5.57 -12.70
CA VAL A 37 -10.56 -4.23 -13.21
C VAL A 37 -9.25 -4.22 -13.98
N GLU A 38 -9.22 -3.50 -15.09
CA GLU A 38 -7.98 -3.23 -15.81
C GLU A 38 -7.14 -2.22 -15.03
N ALA A 39 -5.86 -2.52 -14.89
CA ALA A 39 -4.88 -1.65 -14.28
C ALA A 39 -3.67 -1.50 -15.20
N ARG A 40 -3.16 -0.28 -15.32
CA ARG A 40 -1.89 -0.03 -15.99
C ARG A 40 -0.76 -0.42 -15.04
N THR A 41 0.13 -1.27 -15.53
CA THR A 41 1.32 -1.74 -14.82
C THR A 41 2.57 -1.32 -15.59
N SER A 42 3.75 -1.54 -15.01
CA SER A 42 5.03 -1.33 -15.69
C SER A 42 5.23 -2.25 -16.90
N LEU A 43 4.51 -3.37 -16.98
CA LEU A 43 4.59 -4.36 -18.07
C LEU A 43 3.46 -4.22 -19.11
N GLY A 44 2.57 -3.23 -18.97
CA GLY A 44 1.39 -3.05 -19.80
C GLY A 44 0.09 -3.12 -18.99
N THR A 45 -1.02 -3.51 -19.62
CA THR A 45 -2.30 -3.64 -18.92
C THR A 45 -2.39 -5.01 -18.25
N GLY A 46 -2.74 -5.03 -16.97
CA GLY A 46 -3.02 -6.23 -16.18
C GLY A 46 -4.44 -6.20 -15.59
N ILE A 47 -4.85 -7.31 -14.99
CA ILE A 47 -6.13 -7.41 -14.27
C ILE A 47 -5.86 -7.48 -12.77
N LEU A 48 -6.54 -6.62 -12.03
CA LEU A 48 -6.62 -6.68 -10.57
C LEU A 48 -8.06 -7.01 -10.15
N GLU A 49 -8.25 -7.49 -8.93
CA GLU A 49 -9.59 -7.64 -8.36
C GLU A 49 -9.94 -6.41 -7.50
N ASP A 50 -11.15 -5.90 -7.67
CA ASP A 50 -11.77 -4.89 -6.83
C ASP A 50 -12.72 -5.56 -5.83
N LEU A 51 -12.37 -5.55 -4.55
CA LEU A 51 -13.22 -6.17 -3.53
C LEU A 51 -14.42 -5.30 -3.14
N GLY A 52 -14.48 -4.04 -3.59
CA GLY A 52 -15.53 -3.09 -3.20
C GLY A 52 -15.50 -2.75 -1.71
N VAL A 53 -14.35 -2.86 -1.06
CA VAL A 53 -14.14 -2.54 0.36
C VAL A 53 -12.92 -1.65 0.52
N SER A 54 -12.92 -0.90 1.62
CA SER A 54 -11.77 -0.12 2.07
C SER A 54 -11.24 -0.66 3.39
N LEU A 55 -9.97 -0.39 3.66
CA LEU A 55 -9.32 -0.67 4.95
C LEU A 55 -8.84 0.62 5.59
N LEU A 56 -8.94 0.70 6.92
CA LEU A 56 -8.22 1.70 7.70
C LEU A 56 -6.78 1.21 7.89
N ILE A 57 -5.83 1.99 7.37
CA ILE A 57 -4.40 1.76 7.50
C ILE A 57 -3.87 2.72 8.55
N GLU A 58 -3.24 2.17 9.58
CA GLU A 58 -2.65 2.95 10.67
C GLU A 58 -1.13 2.75 10.72
N THR A 59 -0.38 3.84 10.88
CA THR A 59 1.04 3.80 11.21
C THR A 59 1.43 4.97 12.10
N GLU A 60 2.02 4.67 13.26
CA GLU A 60 2.45 5.67 14.26
C GLU A 60 1.40 6.77 14.54
N GLY A 61 0.14 6.35 14.73
CA GLY A 61 -0.99 7.23 15.05
C GLY A 61 -1.56 8.02 13.87
N ARG A 62 -1.07 7.81 12.65
CA ARG A 62 -1.67 8.35 11.42
C ARG A 62 -2.54 7.29 10.80
N VAL A 63 -3.78 7.66 10.45
CA VAL A 63 -4.78 6.76 9.92
C VAL A 63 -5.26 7.30 8.58
N ALA A 64 -5.35 6.43 7.57
CA ALA A 64 -5.96 6.73 6.29
C ALA A 64 -6.83 5.56 5.85
N GLU A 65 -7.97 5.86 5.22
CA GLU A 65 -8.79 4.86 4.55
C GLU A 65 -8.24 4.63 3.13
N ALA A 66 -8.16 3.37 2.71
CA ALA A 66 -7.66 3.00 1.39
C ALA A 66 -8.57 1.96 0.72
N GLU A 67 -8.93 2.18 -0.54
CA GLU A 67 -9.61 1.19 -1.37
C GLU A 67 -8.72 -0.04 -1.59
N VAL A 68 -9.29 -1.23 -1.46
CA VAL A 68 -8.55 -2.49 -1.64
C VAL A 68 -8.55 -2.94 -3.10
N ARG A 69 -7.36 -3.18 -3.63
CA ARG A 69 -7.15 -3.97 -4.85
C ARG A 69 -6.43 -5.26 -4.49
N VAL A 70 -6.67 -6.33 -5.24
CA VAL A 70 -5.94 -7.60 -5.06
C VAL A 70 -5.17 -7.94 -6.32
N SER A 71 -3.89 -8.29 -6.16
CA SER A 71 -3.06 -8.85 -7.22
C SER A 71 -2.78 -10.32 -6.96
N GLY A 72 -2.86 -11.13 -8.02
CA GLY A 72 -2.40 -12.52 -7.99
C GLY A 72 -0.89 -12.68 -8.23
N ALA A 73 -0.20 -11.62 -8.66
CA ALA A 73 1.22 -11.64 -8.98
C ALA A 73 2.11 -11.01 -7.90
N GLU A 74 1.55 -10.13 -7.07
CA GLU A 74 2.30 -9.49 -5.98
C GLU A 74 2.41 -10.42 -4.76
N THR A 75 3.48 -10.24 -3.99
CA THR A 75 3.76 -10.98 -2.75
C THR A 75 3.85 -10.08 -1.52
N GLU A 76 3.84 -8.76 -1.71
CA GLU A 76 3.88 -7.74 -0.65
C GLU A 76 2.66 -6.83 -0.77
N ALA A 77 2.24 -6.23 0.34
CA ALA A 77 1.27 -5.14 0.29
C ALA A 77 1.92 -3.88 -0.30
N ILE A 78 1.22 -3.17 -1.18
CA ILE A 78 1.75 -1.98 -1.86
C ILE A 78 0.81 -0.79 -1.65
N ALA A 79 1.33 0.32 -1.14
CA ALA A 79 0.61 1.59 -1.03
C ALA A 79 0.75 2.41 -2.31
N SER A 80 -0.36 3.00 -2.76
CA SER A 80 -0.38 3.99 -3.83
C SER A 80 0.24 5.32 -3.39
N ASP A 81 0.57 6.17 -4.35
CA ASP A 81 0.99 7.56 -4.10
C ASP A 81 0.00 8.34 -3.22
N GLY A 82 -1.29 8.22 -3.49
CA GLY A 82 -2.35 8.85 -2.70
C GLY A 82 -2.43 8.33 -1.26
N LEU A 83 -2.16 7.04 -1.03
CA LEU A 83 -2.11 6.49 0.34
C LEU A 83 -0.86 6.97 1.09
N ILE A 84 0.27 7.05 0.40
CA ILE A 84 1.53 7.60 0.95
C ILE A 84 1.30 9.04 1.43
N GLU A 85 0.67 9.87 0.59
CA GLU A 85 0.35 11.26 0.93
C GLU A 85 -0.67 11.36 2.07
N ALA A 86 -1.75 10.56 2.03
CA ALA A 86 -2.77 10.55 3.08
C ALA A 86 -2.21 10.16 4.45
N LEU A 87 -1.23 9.25 4.48
CA LEU A 87 -0.49 8.88 5.69
C LEU A 87 0.64 9.85 6.05
N LYS A 88 0.77 10.96 5.30
CA LYS A 88 1.78 11.99 5.46
C LYS A 88 3.22 11.49 5.32
N ILE A 89 3.45 10.41 4.58
CA ILE A 89 4.79 9.82 4.47
C ILE A 89 5.60 10.57 3.41
N GLU A 90 6.79 11.02 3.78
CA GLU A 90 7.78 11.58 2.88
C GLU A 90 8.96 10.62 2.74
N ILE A 91 9.18 10.12 1.51
CA ILE A 91 10.31 9.23 1.20
C ILE A 91 11.57 10.08 0.99
N LEU A 92 12.58 9.89 1.84
CA LEU A 92 13.84 10.63 1.78
C LEU A 92 14.91 9.87 0.98
N ARG A 93 15.00 8.55 1.16
CA ARG A 93 15.91 7.68 0.40
C ARG A 93 15.24 6.33 0.13
N ALA A 94 14.64 6.18 -1.05
CA ALA A 94 13.81 5.03 -1.42
C ALA A 94 14.55 3.68 -1.31
N LYS A 95 15.73 3.57 -1.95
CA LYS A 95 16.54 2.33 -1.92
C LYS A 95 16.93 1.90 -0.50
N GLU A 96 17.13 2.88 0.38
CA GLU A 96 17.50 2.64 1.76
C GLU A 96 16.28 2.51 2.68
N GLY A 97 15.05 2.75 2.20
CA GLY A 97 13.85 2.77 3.04
C GLY A 97 13.90 3.86 4.12
N VAL A 98 14.46 5.04 3.83
CA VAL A 98 14.50 6.15 4.80
C VAL A 98 13.35 7.11 4.51
N TYR A 99 12.57 7.41 5.54
CA TYR A 99 11.39 8.25 5.44
C TYR A 99 11.21 9.11 6.70
N ARG A 100 10.29 10.07 6.61
CA ARG A 100 9.73 10.80 7.74
C ARG A 100 8.24 11.01 7.50
N PHE A 101 7.52 11.50 8.48
CA PHE A 101 6.20 12.09 8.26
C PHE A 101 6.31 13.59 8.06
N SER A 102 5.41 14.18 7.27
CA SER A 102 5.44 15.62 6.96
C SER A 102 5.15 16.51 8.18
N ASP A 103 4.52 15.96 9.22
CA ASP A 103 4.27 16.61 10.51
C ASP A 103 5.28 16.21 11.61
N ASP A 104 6.34 15.49 11.27
CA ASP A 104 7.44 15.26 12.20
C ASP A 104 8.32 16.50 12.39
N PRO A 105 9.02 16.62 13.54
CA PRO A 105 10.11 17.57 13.70
C PRO A 105 11.19 17.40 12.61
N PRO A 106 11.88 18.48 12.16
CA PRO A 106 12.73 18.44 10.96
C PRO A 106 13.83 17.38 10.93
N ARG A 107 14.32 16.94 12.09
CA ARG A 107 15.42 15.95 12.22
C ARG A 107 14.95 14.52 12.50
N LYS A 108 13.65 14.30 12.67
CA LYS A 108 13.13 12.97 12.97
C LYS A 108 12.99 12.18 11.67
N VAL A 109 13.81 11.14 11.54
CA VAL A 109 13.84 10.23 10.40
C VAL A 109 13.72 8.80 10.89
N ARG A 110 13.21 7.93 10.02
CA ARG A 110 13.03 6.51 10.31
C ARG A 110 13.65 5.66 9.22
N LYS A 111 13.89 4.40 9.60
CA LYS A 111 14.25 3.33 8.68
C LYS A 111 13.05 2.41 8.55
N GLY A 112 12.74 2.00 7.32
CA GLY A 112 11.75 0.98 7.04
C GLY A 112 12.12 -0.35 7.67
N ILE A 113 11.12 -1.22 7.77
CA ILE A 113 11.27 -2.57 8.30
C ILE A 113 11.57 -3.57 7.17
N ARG A 114 11.86 -4.81 7.53
CA ARG A 114 12.02 -5.88 6.53
C ARG A 114 10.67 -6.17 5.85
N PRO A 115 10.68 -6.48 4.54
CA PRO A 115 9.51 -6.98 3.84
C PRO A 115 8.87 -8.19 4.53
N ALA A 116 7.55 -8.17 4.60
CA ALA A 116 6.68 -9.28 4.94
C ALA A 116 6.03 -9.78 3.64
N PHE A 117 6.26 -11.05 3.33
CA PHE A 117 5.71 -11.72 2.17
C PHE A 117 4.52 -12.58 2.57
N TRP A 118 3.52 -12.68 1.68
CA TRP A 118 2.23 -13.33 1.93
C TRP A 118 1.81 -14.28 0.82
#